data_AF-A0A976H322-F1
#
_entry.id   AF-A0A976H322-F1
#
_cell.length_a   1.000
_cell.length_b   1.000
_cell.length_c   1.000
_cell.angle_alpha   90.00
_cell.angle_beta   90.00
_cell.angle_gamma   90.00
#
_symmetry.space_group_name_H-M   'P 1'
#
loop_
_entity.id
_entity.type
_entity.pdbx_description
1 polymer ?
#
loop_
_entity_poly.entity_id
_entity_poly.type
_entity_poly.pdbx_seq_one_letter_code
_entity_poly.pdbx_strand_id
1 'polypeptide(L)'
;LVLALALGLFLFWAYTQHSGLGISPDSVAYLSTAEHLLSGKGGVDFSGQALVLFPLGYPFFLALVLGLLPFATPSILLWTNALLWASYLVGLRKILHEIFPAAWLVRYSVLLVAATSPALLEVFTMVWSETLFLWVTQLFLWAAYQHGKASPSRWQNLWFWVMTVCAAAGLFTRFAGLSLVITGVVFLWRWRNQWLSFLVLAFLPLGLNLLRNHWAAQQLAGVRQMANQSIWDKATEMGVVVQSWFPLSDISPLALGLGGLVLAVLVLVTSLLAAPRPAVSFKLYWAVYTLFLFALSSISRFEPLSNRLLVPAFVPLLILLAMALVKIWEGAKAKGYKWLKPLLVLGMGVWVLRLGVHQYQTQSAVLEGVWYAGIPGYTEDMWRGSALWQFLGSHPLKKEKTVYTNSHEAYYMGTR
;
A
#
# COMPACT_ATOMS: atom_id res chain seq x y z
N LEU A 1 -9.01 20.12 4.00
CA LEU A 1 -8.01 19.30 4.71
C LEU A 1 -8.59 18.85 6.04
N VAL A 2 -8.92 19.80 6.93
CA VAL A 2 -9.46 19.49 8.27
C VAL A 2 -10.60 18.48 8.21
N LEU A 3 -11.61 18.69 7.35
CA LEU A 3 -12.72 17.76 7.20
C LEU A 3 -12.29 16.34 6.78
N ALA A 4 -11.49 16.21 5.71
CA ALA A 4 -11.04 14.90 5.23
C ALA A 4 -10.12 14.19 6.22
N LEU A 5 -9.26 14.95 6.93
CA LEU A 5 -8.40 14.40 7.98
C LEU A 5 -9.21 13.96 9.19
N ALA A 6 -10.16 14.79 9.65
CA ALA A 6 -11.05 14.46 10.76
C ALA A 6 -11.89 13.23 10.43
N LEU A 7 -12.47 13.17 9.23
CA LEU A 7 -13.27 12.01 8.80
C LEU A 7 -12.41 10.75 8.66
N GLY A 8 -11.24 10.85 8.03
CA GLY A 8 -10.32 9.71 7.89
C GLY A 8 -9.82 9.19 9.22
N LEU A 9 -9.52 10.06 10.19
CA LEU A 9 -9.13 9.68 11.55
C LEU A 9 -10.30 9.13 12.36
N PHE A 10 -11.49 9.70 12.20
CA PHE A 10 -12.71 9.19 12.83
C PHE A 10 -13.01 7.77 12.35
N LEU A 11 -12.94 7.51 11.04
CA LEU A 11 -13.13 6.17 10.49
C LEU A 11 -12.03 5.21 10.98
N PHE A 12 -10.76 5.63 10.97
CA PHE A 12 -9.68 4.82 11.52
C PHE A 12 -9.94 4.43 12.99
N TRP A 13 -10.35 5.40 13.82
CA TRP A 13 -10.72 5.14 15.21
C TRP A 13 -11.94 4.22 15.30
N ALA A 14 -12.98 4.44 14.50
CA ALA A 14 -14.19 3.62 14.51
C ALA A 14 -13.92 2.14 14.16
N TYR A 15 -12.92 1.88 13.32
CA TYR A 15 -12.44 0.53 13.03
C TYR A 15 -11.65 -0.07 14.20
N THR A 16 -10.77 0.72 14.82
CA THR A 16 -9.78 0.21 15.78
C THR A 16 -10.22 0.26 17.23
N GLN A 17 -11.34 0.91 17.55
CA GLN A 17 -11.83 1.08 18.92
C GLN A 17 -12.17 -0.22 19.65
N HIS A 18 -12.67 -1.24 18.93
CA HIS A 18 -13.11 -2.51 19.55
C HIS A 18 -11.92 -3.40 19.90
N SER A 19 -11.14 -3.80 18.90
CA SER A 19 -10.06 -4.78 19.05
C SER A 19 -8.65 -4.21 18.91
N GLY A 20 -8.47 -2.92 18.61
CA GLY A 20 -7.18 -2.34 18.20
C GLY A 20 -6.89 -2.57 16.72
N LEU A 21 -5.60 -2.65 16.36
CA LEU A 21 -5.19 -3.01 15.00
C LEU A 21 -5.38 -4.50 14.74
N GLY A 22 -5.75 -4.86 13.51
CA GLY A 22 -5.83 -6.26 13.11
C GLY A 22 -4.46 -6.92 12.93
N ILE A 23 -4.38 -8.21 13.26
CA ILE A 23 -3.16 -9.02 13.20
C ILE A 23 -3.43 -10.24 12.31
N SER A 24 -2.78 -10.30 11.15
CA SER A 24 -2.84 -11.46 10.25
C SER A 24 -1.67 -12.43 10.51
N PRO A 25 -1.62 -13.62 9.87
CA PRO A 25 -0.45 -14.49 9.89
C PRO A 25 0.88 -13.78 9.58
N ASP A 26 0.91 -12.96 8.54
CA ASP A 26 2.08 -12.13 8.21
C ASP A 26 2.46 -11.16 9.34
N SER A 27 1.47 -10.57 10.01
CA SER A 27 1.71 -9.67 11.14
C SER A 27 2.43 -10.38 12.29
N VAL A 28 2.10 -11.65 12.55
CA VAL A 28 2.76 -12.46 13.59
C VAL A 28 4.24 -12.67 13.25
N ALA A 29 4.55 -12.99 11.99
CA ALA A 29 5.94 -13.08 11.51
C ALA A 29 6.68 -11.74 11.67
N TYR A 30 6.05 -10.62 11.29
CA TYR A 30 6.67 -9.30 11.42
C TYR A 30 6.94 -8.89 12.87
N LEU A 31 5.97 -9.08 13.75
CA LEU A 31 6.05 -8.70 15.16
C LEU A 31 7.06 -9.56 15.92
N SER A 32 7.02 -10.88 15.74
CA SER A 32 7.97 -11.79 16.37
C SER A 32 9.40 -11.52 15.91
N THR A 33 9.63 -11.25 14.62
CA THR A 33 10.95 -10.85 14.13
C THR A 33 11.39 -9.49 14.70
N ALA A 34 10.49 -8.52 14.84
CA ALA A 34 10.82 -7.25 15.47
C ALA A 34 11.26 -7.41 16.93
N GLU A 35 10.56 -8.24 17.69
CA GLU A 35 10.90 -8.56 19.09
C GLU A 35 12.22 -9.29 19.20
N HIS A 36 12.48 -10.24 18.30
CA HIS A 36 13.74 -10.96 18.24
C HIS A 36 14.92 -10.07 17.83
N LEU A 37 14.71 -9.07 16.96
CA LEU A 37 15.72 -8.05 16.67
C LEU A 37 16.04 -7.22 17.93
N LEU A 38 15.02 -6.80 18.68
CA LEU A 38 15.20 -6.06 19.94
C LEU A 38 15.90 -6.88 21.02
N SER A 39 15.62 -8.19 21.10
CA SER A 39 16.25 -9.08 22.07
C SER A 39 17.62 -9.62 21.61
N GLY A 40 18.19 -9.11 20.52
CA GLY A 40 19.50 -9.53 20.00
C GLY A 40 19.55 -10.93 19.38
N LYS A 41 18.40 -11.56 19.10
CA LYS A 41 18.31 -12.88 18.45
C LYS A 41 18.42 -12.81 16.91
N GLY A 42 18.39 -11.61 16.34
CA GLY A 42 18.49 -11.38 14.90
C GLY A 42 17.16 -11.50 14.16
N GLY A 43 17.22 -11.55 12.82
CA GLY A 43 16.04 -11.55 11.93
C GLY A 43 15.31 -12.90 11.85
N VAL A 44 14.97 -13.48 12.99
CA VAL A 44 14.27 -14.79 13.09
C VAL A 44 12.82 -14.59 13.47
N ASP A 45 11.91 -15.36 12.90
CA ASP A 45 10.47 -15.29 13.22
C ASP A 45 10.12 -16.13 14.46
N PHE A 46 8.83 -16.21 14.78
CA PHE A 46 8.29 -16.97 15.91
C PHE A 46 8.58 -18.48 15.85
N SER A 47 8.90 -19.04 14.67
CA SER A 47 9.33 -20.43 14.53
C SER A 47 10.81 -20.65 14.87
N GLY A 48 11.55 -19.58 15.14
CA GLY A 48 12.99 -19.61 15.34
C GLY A 48 13.79 -19.73 14.04
N GLN A 49 13.12 -19.74 12.88
CA GLN A 49 13.77 -19.77 11.57
C GLN A 49 14.05 -18.35 11.09
N ALA A 50 15.04 -18.21 10.20
CA ALA A 50 15.33 -16.93 9.57
C ALA A 50 14.14 -16.47 8.72
N LEU A 51 13.68 -15.23 8.94
CA LEU A 51 12.63 -14.65 8.10
C LEU A 51 13.19 -14.40 6.70
N VAL A 52 12.83 -15.28 5.75
CA VAL A 52 13.28 -15.21 4.35
C VAL A 52 12.13 -14.97 3.36
N LEU A 53 10.89 -15.21 3.78
CA LEU A 53 9.72 -15.03 2.91
C LEU A 53 9.48 -13.55 2.58
N PHE A 54 9.80 -12.67 3.52
CA PHE A 54 9.71 -11.22 3.38
C PHE A 54 11.06 -10.55 3.66
N PRO A 55 11.34 -9.40 3.03
CA PRO A 55 12.45 -8.54 3.44
C PRO A 55 12.34 -8.06 4.89
N LEU A 56 13.47 -7.82 5.56
CA LEU A 56 13.51 -7.40 6.97
C LEU A 56 13.10 -5.94 7.22
N GLY A 57 12.81 -5.13 6.21
CA GLY A 57 12.58 -3.69 6.40
C GLY A 57 11.36 -3.35 7.23
N TYR A 58 10.25 -4.09 7.10
CA TYR A 58 9.09 -3.86 7.97
C TYR A 58 9.32 -4.35 9.41
N PRO A 59 9.83 -5.58 9.66
CA PRO A 59 10.26 -5.98 11.00
C PRO A 59 11.25 -5.01 11.65
N PHE A 60 12.20 -4.46 10.87
CA PHE A 60 13.17 -3.47 11.37
C PHE A 60 12.49 -2.15 11.75
N PHE A 61 11.55 -1.68 10.93
CA PHE A 61 10.72 -0.52 11.27
C PHE A 61 9.92 -0.75 12.56
N LEU A 62 9.28 -1.90 12.71
CA LEU A 62 8.55 -2.27 13.93
C LEU A 62 9.50 -2.33 15.14
N ALA A 63 10.68 -2.93 15.00
CA ALA A 63 11.68 -2.99 16.07
C ALA A 63 12.10 -1.58 16.50
N LEU A 64 12.35 -0.67 15.55
CA LEU A 64 12.67 0.73 15.84
C LEU A 64 11.53 1.41 16.61
N VAL A 65 10.29 1.26 16.16
CA VAL A 65 9.12 1.86 16.85
C VAL A 65 8.98 1.31 18.27
N LEU A 66 9.02 -0.01 18.43
CA LEU A 66 8.87 -0.69 19.72
C LEU A 66 10.05 -0.39 20.66
N GLY A 67 11.28 -0.26 20.14
CA GLY A 67 12.47 0.02 20.93
C GLY A 67 12.61 1.48 21.40
N LEU A 68 11.93 2.44 20.74
CA LEU A 68 12.01 3.85 21.09
C LEU A 68 11.27 4.21 22.39
N LEU A 69 10.32 3.39 22.84
CA LEU A 69 9.60 3.62 24.09
C LEU A 69 9.77 2.44 25.06
N PRO A 70 10.23 2.66 26.31
CA PRO A 70 10.44 1.60 27.30
C PRO A 70 9.15 0.89 27.75
N PHE A 71 7.98 1.39 27.32
CA PHE A 71 6.67 0.79 27.53
C PHE A 71 6.00 0.54 26.17
N ALA A 72 6.57 -0.36 25.37
CA ALA A 72 6.00 -0.79 24.10
C ALA A 72 4.69 -1.58 24.33
N THR A 73 3.61 -0.85 24.61
CA THR A 73 2.25 -1.39 24.69
C THR A 73 1.69 -1.56 23.27
N PRO A 74 0.73 -2.48 23.03
CA PRO A 74 0.02 -2.58 21.75
C PRO A 74 -0.51 -1.23 21.22
N SER A 75 -0.74 -0.26 22.11
CA SER A 75 -1.12 1.11 21.80
C SER A 75 -0.09 1.86 20.93
N ILE A 76 1.21 1.57 21.04
CA ILE A 76 2.22 2.29 20.23
C ILE A 76 2.04 2.02 18.73
N LEU A 77 1.74 0.78 18.36
CA LEU A 77 1.49 0.38 16.98
C LEU A 77 0.24 1.07 16.43
N LEU A 78 -0.81 1.16 17.25
CA LEU A 78 -2.03 1.90 16.91
C LEU A 78 -1.72 3.37 16.58
N TRP A 79 -0.95 4.05 17.44
CA TRP A 79 -0.54 5.44 17.21
C TRP A 79 0.36 5.59 15.99
N THR A 80 1.27 4.63 15.76
CA THR A 80 2.12 4.62 14.56
C THR A 80 1.29 4.50 13.29
N ASN A 81 0.34 3.58 13.22
CA ASN A 81 -0.54 3.44 12.06
C ASN A 81 -1.45 4.65 11.87
N ALA A 82 -1.99 5.22 12.96
CA ALA A 82 -2.76 6.46 12.91
C ALA A 82 -1.94 7.63 12.36
N LEU A 83 -0.67 7.74 12.77
CA LEU A 83 0.26 8.77 12.29
C LEU A 83 0.65 8.55 10.82
N LEU A 84 0.89 7.30 10.40
CA LEU A 84 1.13 6.94 9.00
C LEU A 84 -0.09 7.31 8.15
N TRP A 85 -1.30 7.04 8.63
CA TRP A 85 -2.54 7.40 7.94
C TRP A 85 -2.73 8.92 7.83
N ALA A 86 -2.60 9.64 8.95
CA ALA A 86 -2.72 11.09 8.98
C ALA A 86 -1.70 11.77 8.05
N SER A 87 -0.44 11.34 8.14
CA SER A 87 0.64 11.88 7.31
C SER A 87 0.46 11.53 5.84
N TYR A 88 -0.08 10.35 5.51
CA TYR A 88 -0.47 9.97 4.15
C TYR A 88 -1.54 10.92 3.57
N LEU A 89 -2.57 11.27 4.35
CA LEU A 89 -3.60 12.22 3.89
C LEU A 89 -3.05 13.65 3.73
N VAL A 90 -2.19 14.09 4.64
CA VAL A 90 -1.51 15.39 4.57
C VAL A 90 -0.59 15.46 3.35
N GLY A 91 0.20 14.41 3.10
CA GLY A 91 1.07 14.29 1.94
C GLY A 91 0.27 14.27 0.62
N LEU A 92 -0.84 13.53 0.58
CA LEU A 92 -1.74 13.51 -0.58
C LEU A 92 -2.30 14.90 -0.88
N ARG A 93 -2.77 15.65 0.14
CA ARG A 93 -3.21 17.03 -0.06
C ARG A 93 -2.10 17.88 -0.69
N LYS A 94 -0.86 17.76 -0.20
CA LYS A 94 0.27 18.53 -0.70
C LYS A 94 0.53 18.23 -2.18
N ILE A 95 0.55 16.95 -2.55
CA ILE A 95 0.66 16.51 -3.95
C ILE A 95 -0.47 17.09 -4.80
N LEU A 96 -1.72 16.98 -4.34
CA LEU A 96 -2.88 17.49 -5.07
C LEU A 96 -2.85 19.01 -5.23
N HIS A 97 -2.35 19.75 -4.23
CA HIS A 97 -2.18 21.19 -4.33
C HIS A 97 -1.19 21.59 -5.43
N GLU A 98 -0.07 20.87 -5.52
CA GLU A 98 0.98 21.08 -6.51
C GLU A 98 0.54 20.72 -7.93
N ILE A 99 -0.21 19.63 -8.09
CA ILE A 99 -0.70 19.16 -9.39
C ILE A 99 -1.88 20.01 -9.88
N PHE A 100 -2.78 20.40 -8.97
CA PHE A 100 -4.05 21.05 -9.30
C PHE A 100 -4.22 22.38 -8.55
N PRO A 101 -3.37 23.40 -8.78
CA PRO A 101 -3.38 24.64 -7.99
C PRO A 101 -4.71 25.39 -8.05
N ALA A 102 -5.36 25.43 -9.22
CA ALA A 102 -6.62 26.15 -9.45
C ALA A 102 -7.89 25.29 -9.31
N ALA A 103 -7.79 23.96 -9.34
CA ALA A 103 -8.95 23.06 -9.35
C ALA A 103 -9.30 22.56 -7.93
N TRP A 104 -9.74 23.46 -7.06
CA TRP A 104 -10.00 23.15 -5.66
C TRP A 104 -11.01 22.02 -5.45
N LEU A 105 -12.10 21.99 -6.22
CA LEU A 105 -13.10 20.91 -6.18
C LEU A 105 -12.44 19.54 -6.42
N VAL A 106 -11.63 19.42 -7.49
CA VAL A 106 -10.90 18.20 -7.83
C VAL A 106 -10.01 17.73 -6.68
N ARG A 107 -9.26 18.65 -6.07
CA ARG A 107 -8.39 18.32 -4.93
C ARG A 107 -9.17 17.77 -3.75
N TYR A 108 -10.26 18.43 -3.36
CA TYR A 108 -11.03 18.00 -2.19
C TYR A 108 -11.83 16.72 -2.46
N SER A 109 -12.34 16.52 -3.67
CA SER A 109 -13.00 15.27 -4.05
C SER A 109 -12.05 14.10 -3.99
N VAL A 110 -10.85 14.20 -4.60
CA VAL A 110 -9.86 13.11 -4.54
C VAL A 110 -9.42 12.84 -3.10
N LEU A 111 -9.17 13.90 -2.32
CA LEU A 111 -8.77 13.76 -0.92
C LEU A 111 -9.86 13.11 -0.06
N LEU A 112 -11.14 13.49 -0.27
CA LEU A 112 -12.27 12.91 0.46
C LEU A 112 -12.43 11.43 0.11
N VAL A 113 -12.44 11.10 -1.18
CA VAL A 113 -12.53 9.71 -1.69
C VAL A 113 -11.41 8.84 -1.13
N ALA A 114 -10.19 9.37 -1.04
CA ALA A 114 -9.07 8.65 -0.42
C ALA A 114 -9.29 8.45 1.08
N ALA A 115 -9.69 9.51 1.81
CA ALA A 115 -9.89 9.47 3.25
C ALA A 115 -11.02 8.52 3.70
N THR A 116 -12.02 8.27 2.84
CA THR A 116 -13.15 7.39 3.13
C THR A 116 -13.05 6.01 2.45
N SER A 117 -11.96 5.75 1.72
CA SER A 117 -11.79 4.51 0.95
C SER A 117 -11.67 3.29 1.89
N PRO A 118 -12.55 2.27 1.75
CA PRO A 118 -12.42 1.01 2.49
C PRO A 118 -11.07 0.34 2.26
N ALA A 119 -10.59 0.32 1.01
CA ALA A 119 -9.33 -0.34 0.67
C ALA A 119 -8.11 0.30 1.34
N LEU A 120 -8.10 1.62 1.54
CA LEU A 120 -7.03 2.29 2.27
C LEU A 120 -7.17 2.06 3.78
N LEU A 121 -8.37 2.22 4.33
CA LEU A 121 -8.63 2.04 5.76
C LEU A 121 -8.34 0.60 6.22
N GLU A 122 -8.72 -0.40 5.44
CA GLU A 122 -8.38 -1.82 5.66
C GLU A 122 -6.87 -1.97 5.86
N VAL A 123 -6.06 -1.44 4.96
CA VAL A 123 -4.60 -1.54 5.07
C VAL A 123 -4.06 -0.80 6.29
N PHE A 124 -4.49 0.43 6.53
CA PHE A 124 -3.98 1.22 7.66
C PHE A 124 -4.41 0.69 9.03
N THR A 125 -5.51 -0.06 9.11
CA THR A 125 -6.01 -0.63 10.37
C THR A 125 -5.43 -2.02 10.69
N MET A 126 -4.54 -2.54 9.83
CA MET A 126 -3.82 -3.81 10.03
C MET A 126 -2.33 -3.58 10.33
N VAL A 127 -1.69 -4.50 11.07
CA VAL A 127 -0.23 -4.52 11.25
C VAL A 127 0.43 -5.14 10.01
N TRP A 128 0.41 -4.39 8.92
CA TRP A 128 0.83 -4.84 7.60
C TRP A 128 1.95 -3.98 7.05
N SER A 129 2.89 -4.61 6.32
CA SER A 129 3.99 -3.90 5.68
C SER A 129 3.53 -2.97 4.56
N GLU A 130 2.32 -3.17 4.06
CA GLU A 130 1.61 -2.30 3.13
C GLU A 130 1.42 -0.87 3.68
N THR A 131 1.25 -0.70 5.00
CA THR A 131 1.06 0.63 5.62
C THR A 131 2.26 1.55 5.38
N LEU A 132 3.44 1.08 5.77
CA LEU A 132 4.71 1.76 5.56
C LEU A 132 5.01 1.88 4.06
N PHE A 133 4.74 0.82 3.28
CA PHE A 133 4.99 0.81 1.85
C PHE A 133 4.18 1.89 1.09
N LEU A 134 2.91 2.07 1.44
CA LEU A 134 2.06 3.13 0.87
C LEU A 134 2.58 4.52 1.20
N TRP A 135 2.99 4.73 2.45
CA TRP A 135 3.55 6.00 2.90
C TRP A 135 4.86 6.34 2.18
N VAL A 136 5.80 5.39 2.10
CA VAL A 136 7.07 5.56 1.38
C VAL A 136 6.84 5.75 -0.13
N THR A 137 5.89 5.02 -0.72
CA THR A 137 5.49 5.21 -2.12
C THR A 137 5.00 6.63 -2.38
N GLN A 138 4.17 7.18 -1.50
CA GLN A 138 3.69 8.55 -1.65
C GLN A 138 4.83 9.56 -1.60
N LEU A 139 5.77 9.39 -0.66
CA LEU A 139 6.96 10.24 -0.57
C LEU A 139 7.85 10.11 -1.82
N PHE A 140 8.03 8.91 -2.34
CA PHE A 140 8.75 8.66 -3.58
C PHE A 140 8.12 9.43 -4.75
N LEU A 141 6.80 9.34 -4.92
CA LEU A 141 6.10 10.01 -6.01
C LEU A 141 6.16 11.53 -5.88
N TRP A 142 6.01 12.05 -4.66
CA TRP A 142 6.18 13.47 -4.40
C TRP A 142 7.62 13.92 -4.71
N ALA A 143 8.63 13.17 -4.29
CA ALA A 143 10.03 13.48 -4.58
C ALA A 143 10.33 13.42 -6.08
N ALA A 144 9.80 12.43 -6.81
CA ALA A 144 9.92 12.32 -8.26
C ALA A 144 9.28 13.52 -8.98
N TYR A 145 8.12 13.94 -8.51
CA TYR A 145 7.45 15.13 -9.00
C TYR A 145 8.29 16.39 -8.77
N GLN A 146 8.82 16.60 -7.55
CA GLN A 146 9.65 17.78 -7.26
C GLN A 146 10.98 17.76 -8.00
N HIS A 147 11.60 16.59 -8.14
CA HIS A 147 12.80 16.39 -8.94
C HIS A 147 12.57 16.77 -10.41
N GLY A 148 11.41 16.43 -10.96
CA GLY A 148 11.02 16.81 -12.33
C GLY A 148 10.76 18.31 -12.51
N LYS A 149 10.39 19.03 -11.45
CA LYS A 149 10.19 20.50 -11.48
C LYS A 149 11.50 21.27 -11.33
N ALA A 150 12.46 20.74 -10.58
CA ALA A 150 13.62 21.49 -10.16
C ALA A 150 14.56 21.83 -11.34
N SER A 151 14.89 23.11 -11.47
CA SER A 151 16.08 23.54 -12.23
C SER A 151 17.34 22.94 -11.61
N PRO A 152 18.43 22.73 -12.38
CA PRO A 152 19.69 22.19 -11.88
C PRO A 152 20.17 22.99 -10.65
N SER A 153 20.00 22.42 -9.46
CA SER A 153 20.24 23.11 -8.19
C SER A 153 20.43 22.09 -7.05
N ARG A 154 20.91 22.56 -5.89
CA ARG A 154 21.03 21.76 -4.65
C ARG A 154 19.75 21.00 -4.28
N TRP A 155 18.58 21.58 -4.58
CA TRP A 155 17.28 20.97 -4.28
C TRP A 155 16.99 19.78 -5.17
N GLN A 156 17.50 19.77 -6.40
CA GLN A 156 17.39 18.61 -7.28
C GLN A 156 18.13 17.39 -6.68
N ASN A 157 19.37 17.60 -6.21
CA ASN A 157 20.13 16.54 -5.54
C ASN A 157 19.41 16.03 -4.29
N LEU A 158 18.80 16.92 -3.50
CA LEU A 158 17.98 16.50 -2.36
C LEU A 158 16.83 15.57 -2.80
N TRP A 159 16.06 15.94 -3.82
CA TRP A 159 14.93 15.12 -4.27
C TRP A 159 15.38 13.79 -4.88
N PHE A 160 16.53 13.75 -5.55
CA PHE A 160 17.16 12.50 -5.99
C PHE A 160 17.47 11.56 -4.80
N TRP A 161 18.05 12.10 -3.73
CA TRP A 161 18.34 11.31 -2.52
C TRP A 161 17.06 10.84 -1.83
N VAL A 162 16.04 11.70 -1.72
CA VAL A 162 14.74 11.30 -1.17
C VAL A 162 14.10 10.18 -2.00
N MET A 163 14.12 10.29 -3.33
CA MET A 163 13.65 9.21 -4.21
C MET A 163 14.43 7.91 -3.98
N THR A 164 15.75 7.98 -3.90
CA THR A 164 16.63 6.81 -3.71
C THR A 164 16.34 6.13 -2.38
N VAL A 165 16.28 6.89 -1.29
CA VAL A 165 15.98 6.37 0.05
C VAL A 165 14.58 5.76 0.09
N CYS A 166 13.58 6.40 -0.52
CA CYS A 166 12.23 5.85 -0.55
C CYS A 166 12.14 4.57 -1.39
N ALA A 167 12.82 4.51 -2.55
CA ALA A 167 12.85 3.29 -3.35
C ALA A 167 13.57 2.15 -2.62
N ALA A 168 14.69 2.45 -1.96
CA ALA A 168 15.43 1.49 -1.15
C ALA A 168 14.61 0.98 0.04
N ALA A 169 13.97 1.89 0.79
CA ALA A 169 13.10 1.55 1.90
C ALA A 169 11.88 0.74 1.44
N GLY A 170 11.23 1.13 0.34
CA GLY A 170 10.09 0.41 -0.22
C GLY A 170 10.46 -1.01 -0.64
N LEU A 171 11.59 -1.19 -1.33
CA LEU A 171 12.10 -2.49 -1.75
C LEU A 171 12.55 -3.35 -0.57
N PHE A 172 13.17 -2.74 0.44
CA PHE A 172 13.57 -3.41 1.69
C PHE A 172 12.38 -3.73 2.60
N THR A 173 11.24 -3.05 2.43
CA THR A 173 9.99 -3.36 3.15
C THR A 173 9.26 -4.52 2.48
N ARG A 174 9.16 -4.51 1.14
CA ARG A 174 8.49 -5.55 0.35
C ARG A 174 9.12 -5.68 -1.03
N PHE A 175 9.14 -6.88 -1.59
CA PHE A 175 9.57 -7.12 -2.98
C PHE A 175 8.76 -6.32 -4.01
N ALA A 176 7.50 -5.96 -3.69
CA ALA A 176 6.68 -5.08 -4.52
C ALA A 176 7.29 -3.67 -4.70
N GLY A 177 8.22 -3.25 -3.85
CA GLY A 177 8.99 -2.02 -4.01
C GLY A 177 9.90 -2.01 -5.25
N LEU A 178 10.08 -3.14 -5.93
CA LEU A 178 10.74 -3.19 -7.24
C LEU A 178 10.04 -2.27 -8.26
N SER A 179 8.72 -2.12 -8.15
CA SER A 179 7.94 -1.16 -8.94
C SER A 179 8.42 0.30 -8.78
N LEU A 180 8.84 0.71 -7.58
CA LEU A 180 9.41 2.05 -7.32
C LEU A 180 10.76 2.19 -8.00
N VAL A 181 11.59 1.14 -7.95
CA VAL A 181 12.89 1.13 -8.62
C VAL A 181 12.74 1.20 -10.13
N ILE A 182 11.88 0.38 -10.73
CA ILE A 182 11.59 0.41 -12.17
C ILE A 182 11.06 1.79 -12.57
N THR A 183 10.10 2.34 -11.82
CA THR A 183 9.55 3.67 -12.07
C THR A 183 10.64 4.74 -12.01
N GLY A 184 11.51 4.70 -10.98
CA GLY A 184 12.60 5.65 -10.80
C GLY A 184 13.66 5.53 -11.88
N VAL A 185 14.02 4.33 -12.29
CA VAL A 185 14.96 4.09 -13.41
C VAL A 185 14.39 4.63 -14.71
N VAL A 186 13.14 4.29 -15.06
CA VAL A 186 12.51 4.79 -16.29
C VAL A 186 12.38 6.31 -16.27
N PHE A 187 11.97 6.88 -15.13
CA PHE A 187 11.85 8.31 -14.95
C PHE A 187 13.21 9.02 -15.08
N LEU A 188 14.24 8.53 -14.39
CA LEU A 188 15.56 9.12 -14.46
C LEU A 188 16.15 8.90 -15.83
N TRP A 189 16.24 7.68 -16.35
CA TRP A 189 16.84 7.36 -17.66
C TRP A 189 16.32 8.26 -18.79
N ARG A 190 15.01 8.45 -18.86
CA ARG A 190 14.39 9.24 -19.93
C ARG A 190 14.73 10.72 -19.87
N TRP A 191 15.03 11.24 -18.68
CA TRP A 191 15.11 12.68 -18.42
C TRP A 191 16.43 13.16 -17.79
N ARG A 192 17.29 12.26 -17.30
CA ARG A 192 18.53 12.51 -16.54
C ARG A 192 19.50 11.31 -16.56
N ASN A 193 20.80 11.55 -16.46
CA ASN A 193 21.81 10.48 -16.49
C ASN A 193 22.20 9.93 -15.09
N GLN A 194 21.25 9.88 -14.14
CA GLN A 194 21.50 9.44 -12.75
C GLN A 194 20.86 8.07 -12.42
N TRP A 195 20.29 7.40 -13.42
CA TRP A 195 19.53 6.16 -13.23
C TRP A 195 20.39 4.99 -12.73
N LEU A 196 21.67 4.91 -13.13
CA LEU A 196 22.60 3.88 -12.65
C LEU A 196 22.89 4.03 -11.14
N SER A 197 23.24 5.24 -10.70
CA SER A 197 23.47 5.52 -9.28
C SER A 197 22.22 5.24 -8.45
N PHE A 198 21.04 5.66 -8.93
CA PHE A 198 19.77 5.35 -8.30
C PHE A 198 19.54 3.84 -8.17
N LEU A 199 19.75 3.08 -9.26
CA LEU A 199 19.57 1.63 -9.28
C LEU A 199 20.45 0.93 -8.24
N VAL A 200 21.76 1.20 -8.25
CA VAL A 200 22.72 0.58 -7.33
C VAL A 200 22.38 0.90 -5.87
N LEU A 201 22.10 2.17 -5.57
CA LEU A 201 21.81 2.61 -4.21
C LEU A 201 20.45 2.09 -3.71
N ALA A 202 19.43 2.00 -4.57
CA ALA A 202 18.13 1.48 -4.20
C ALA A 202 18.17 -0.03 -3.88
N PHE A 203 19.01 -0.80 -4.58
CA PHE A 203 19.14 -2.24 -4.35
C PHE A 203 20.03 -2.59 -3.14
N LEU A 204 20.86 -1.67 -2.64
CA LEU A 204 21.84 -1.97 -1.60
C LEU A 204 21.23 -2.59 -0.33
N PRO A 205 20.15 -2.05 0.28
CA PRO A 205 19.58 -2.66 1.49
C PRO A 205 18.97 -4.04 1.23
N LEU A 206 18.31 -4.22 0.09
CA LEU A 206 17.77 -5.54 -0.27
C LEU A 206 18.92 -6.54 -0.54
N GLY A 207 19.99 -6.12 -1.22
CA GLY A 207 21.16 -6.97 -1.48
C GLY A 207 21.77 -7.50 -0.18
N LEU A 208 21.95 -6.63 0.82
CA LEU A 208 22.41 -7.02 2.15
C LEU A 208 21.43 -7.99 2.84
N ASN A 209 20.12 -7.75 2.72
CA ASN A 209 19.10 -8.66 3.24
C ASN A 209 19.15 -10.05 2.59
N LEU A 210 19.32 -10.11 1.26
CA LEU A 210 19.41 -11.37 0.51
C LEU A 210 20.68 -12.15 0.88
N LEU A 211 21.81 -11.46 1.05
CA LEU A 211 23.05 -12.08 1.53
C LEU A 211 22.87 -12.65 2.94
N ARG A 212 22.24 -11.88 3.84
CA ARG A 212 21.88 -12.36 5.18
C ARG A 212 20.99 -13.60 5.12
N ASN A 213 19.99 -13.62 4.23
CA ASN A 213 19.09 -14.75 4.08
C ASN A 213 19.83 -15.99 3.58
N HIS A 214 20.74 -15.81 2.61
CA HIS A 214 21.58 -16.89 2.11
C HIS A 214 22.45 -17.49 3.20
N TRP A 215 23.10 -16.66 4.02
CA TRP A 215 23.91 -17.15 5.14
C TRP A 215 23.08 -17.83 6.23
N ALA A 216 21.90 -17.31 6.55
CA ALA A 216 21.09 -17.81 7.65
C ALA A 216 20.25 -19.05 7.29
N ALA A 217 19.81 -19.19 6.04
CA ALA A 217 18.84 -20.20 5.62
C ALA A 217 19.17 -20.91 4.30
N GLN A 218 20.32 -20.61 3.68
CA GLN A 218 20.72 -21.13 2.36
C GLN A 218 19.70 -20.79 1.25
N GLN A 219 18.90 -19.74 1.45
CA GLN A 219 17.89 -19.26 0.51
C GLN A 219 18.00 -17.74 0.39
N LEU A 220 17.93 -17.19 -0.83
CA LEU A 220 17.93 -15.73 -1.03
C LEU A 220 16.57 -15.14 -0.65
N ALA A 221 15.51 -15.71 -1.21
CA ALA A 221 14.13 -15.48 -0.87
C ALA A 221 13.48 -16.83 -0.54
N GLY A 222 12.52 -16.82 0.38
CA GLY A 222 11.79 -18.04 0.75
C GLY A 222 11.17 -18.75 -0.45
N VAL A 223 10.93 -20.06 -0.31
CA VAL A 223 10.38 -20.91 -1.37
C VAL A 223 9.05 -20.36 -1.87
N ARG A 224 8.98 -20.04 -3.17
CA ARG A 224 7.75 -19.61 -3.84
C ARG A 224 7.24 -20.74 -4.73
N GLN A 225 5.96 -21.07 -4.61
CA GLN A 225 5.32 -22.04 -5.48
C GLN A 225 4.94 -21.38 -6.82
N MET A 226 4.79 -22.17 -7.87
CA MET A 226 4.30 -21.69 -9.17
C MET A 226 2.81 -21.39 -9.12
N ALA A 227 2.36 -20.42 -9.91
CA ALA A 227 0.94 -20.07 -10.00
C ALA A 227 0.10 -21.30 -10.42
N ASN A 228 -1.04 -21.48 -9.76
CA ASN A 228 -1.98 -22.59 -9.99
C ASN A 228 -3.31 -22.14 -10.61
N GLN A 229 -3.48 -20.84 -10.85
CA GLN A 229 -4.66 -20.23 -11.47
C GLN A 229 -4.30 -19.71 -12.86
N SER A 230 -5.30 -19.58 -13.73
CA SER A 230 -5.09 -19.06 -15.08
C SER A 230 -4.92 -17.53 -15.09
N ILE A 231 -4.35 -17.01 -16.18
CA ILE A 231 -4.23 -15.56 -16.40
C ILE A 231 -5.61 -14.88 -16.41
N TRP A 232 -6.65 -15.59 -16.85
CA TRP A 232 -8.03 -15.10 -16.88
C TRP A 232 -8.63 -14.96 -15.48
N ASP A 233 -8.33 -15.92 -14.59
CA ASP A 233 -8.73 -15.82 -13.18
C ASP A 233 -8.06 -14.61 -12.53
N LYS A 234 -6.76 -14.38 -12.81
CA LYS A 234 -6.05 -13.20 -12.32
C LYS A 234 -6.61 -11.88 -12.85
N ALA A 235 -6.99 -11.84 -14.12
CA ALA A 235 -7.66 -10.66 -14.68
C ALA A 235 -9.03 -10.43 -14.03
N THR A 236 -9.76 -11.51 -13.75
CA THR A 236 -11.05 -11.45 -13.05
C THR A 236 -10.88 -10.94 -11.61
N GLU A 237 -9.91 -11.47 -10.85
CA GLU A 237 -9.58 -11.01 -9.49
C GLU A 237 -9.22 -9.52 -9.47
N MET A 238 -8.36 -9.07 -10.41
CA MET A 238 -8.05 -7.64 -10.57
C MET A 238 -9.30 -6.80 -10.87
N GLY A 239 -10.20 -7.30 -11.70
CA GLY A 239 -11.50 -6.69 -11.98
C GLY A 239 -12.39 -6.52 -10.77
N VAL A 240 -12.48 -7.57 -9.93
CA VAL A 240 -13.23 -7.53 -8.66
C VAL A 240 -12.67 -6.46 -7.73
N VAL A 241 -11.35 -6.31 -7.67
CA VAL A 241 -10.71 -5.22 -6.91
C VAL A 241 -11.12 -3.86 -7.44
N VAL A 242 -11.13 -3.65 -8.77
CA VAL A 242 -11.58 -2.39 -9.38
C VAL A 242 -13.07 -2.12 -9.09
N GLN A 243 -13.93 -3.14 -9.09
CA GLN A 243 -15.34 -3.00 -8.68
C GLN A 243 -15.49 -2.64 -7.19
N SER A 244 -14.59 -3.09 -6.33
CA SER A 244 -14.61 -2.69 -4.93
C SER A 244 -14.25 -1.20 -4.75
N TRP A 245 -13.45 -0.65 -5.66
CA TRP A 245 -13.02 0.76 -5.63
C TRP A 245 -14.04 1.73 -6.22
N PHE A 246 -14.82 1.30 -7.21
CA PHE A 246 -15.72 2.17 -7.98
C PHE A 246 -17.10 1.51 -8.17
N PRO A 247 -18.19 2.29 -8.29
CA PRO A 247 -19.54 1.77 -8.50
C PRO A 247 -19.73 1.21 -9.93
N LEU A 248 -19.07 0.09 -10.22
CA LEU A 248 -18.99 -0.58 -11.53
C LEU A 248 -19.45 -2.05 -11.45
N SER A 249 -20.36 -2.36 -10.52
CA SER A 249 -20.90 -3.71 -10.30
C SER A 249 -21.53 -4.33 -11.54
N ASP A 250 -22.05 -3.50 -12.43
CA ASP A 250 -22.77 -3.95 -13.64
C ASP A 250 -21.83 -4.39 -14.77
N ILE A 251 -20.53 -4.08 -14.68
CA ILE A 251 -19.53 -4.43 -15.70
C ILE A 251 -18.85 -5.73 -15.28
N SER A 252 -18.72 -6.68 -16.20
CA SER A 252 -17.99 -7.95 -15.95
C SER A 252 -16.60 -7.69 -15.32
N PRO A 253 -16.23 -8.36 -14.21
CA PRO A 253 -14.92 -8.20 -13.59
C PRO A 253 -13.79 -8.49 -14.59
N LEU A 254 -13.91 -9.53 -15.41
CA LEU A 254 -12.92 -9.84 -16.43
C LEU A 254 -12.70 -8.67 -17.40
N ALA A 255 -13.78 -8.02 -17.84
CA ALA A 255 -13.69 -6.86 -18.73
C ALA A 255 -12.99 -5.67 -18.05
N LEU A 256 -13.26 -5.43 -16.77
CA LEU A 256 -12.57 -4.40 -15.99
C LEU A 256 -11.09 -4.70 -15.79
N GLY A 257 -10.74 -5.95 -15.50
CA GLY A 257 -9.34 -6.39 -15.38
C GLY A 257 -8.57 -6.19 -16.68
N LEU A 258 -9.09 -6.72 -17.79
CA LEU A 258 -8.47 -6.55 -19.11
C LEU A 258 -8.41 -5.08 -19.54
N GLY A 259 -9.49 -4.33 -19.32
CA GLY A 259 -9.54 -2.89 -19.60
C GLY A 259 -8.51 -2.10 -18.78
N GLY A 260 -8.33 -2.46 -17.50
CA GLY A 260 -7.31 -1.89 -16.62
C GLY A 260 -5.89 -2.18 -17.11
N LEU A 261 -5.62 -3.40 -17.60
CA LEU A 261 -4.32 -3.77 -18.16
C LEU A 261 -4.03 -3.04 -19.47
N VAL A 262 -5.00 -2.97 -20.38
CA VAL A 262 -4.87 -2.20 -21.63
C VAL A 262 -4.61 -0.73 -21.31
N LEU A 263 -5.35 -0.15 -20.35
CA LEU A 263 -5.11 1.22 -19.90
C LEU A 263 -3.71 1.39 -19.31
N ALA A 264 -3.22 0.43 -18.51
CA ALA A 264 -1.86 0.46 -17.96
C ALA A 264 -0.79 0.48 -19.07
N VAL A 265 -0.93 -0.37 -20.09
CA VAL A 265 -0.02 -0.39 -21.24
C VAL A 265 -0.08 0.95 -22.00
N LEU A 266 -1.27 1.47 -22.28
CA LEU A 266 -1.45 2.75 -22.96
C LEU A 266 -0.85 3.92 -22.17
N VAL A 267 -1.06 3.95 -20.85
CA VAL A 267 -0.48 4.97 -19.97
C VAL A 267 1.04 4.86 -19.94
N LEU A 268 1.60 3.65 -19.92
CA LEU A 268 3.05 3.42 -19.99
C LEU A 268 3.63 3.95 -21.30
N VAL A 269 3.10 3.49 -22.44
CA VAL A 269 3.56 3.89 -23.78
C VAL A 269 3.46 5.40 -23.95
N THR A 270 2.31 6.00 -23.64
CA THR A 270 2.14 7.46 -23.77
C THR A 270 3.05 8.24 -22.83
N SER A 271 3.39 7.70 -21.67
CA SER A 271 4.33 8.33 -20.73
C SER A 271 5.77 8.29 -21.21
N LEU A 272 6.18 7.21 -21.89
CA LEU A 272 7.52 7.09 -22.50
C LEU A 272 7.70 8.03 -23.71
N LEU A 273 6.61 8.23 -24.46
CA LEU A 273 6.59 9.11 -25.63
C LEU A 273 6.39 10.60 -25.26
N ALA A 274 5.81 10.89 -24.09
CA ALA A 274 5.54 12.26 -23.67
C ALA A 274 6.83 13.05 -23.35
N ALA A 275 6.75 14.38 -23.59
CA ALA A 275 7.78 15.30 -23.13
C ALA A 275 7.92 15.28 -21.59
N PRO A 276 9.13 15.55 -21.05
CA PRO A 276 9.38 15.60 -19.60
C PRO A 276 8.36 16.49 -18.91
N ARG A 277 7.53 15.88 -18.06
CA ARG A 277 6.66 16.61 -17.15
C ARG A 277 6.70 15.95 -15.77
N PRO A 278 6.75 16.74 -14.69
CA PRO A 278 6.74 16.23 -13.31
C PRO A 278 5.66 15.19 -13.03
N ALA A 279 4.47 15.42 -13.58
CA ALA A 279 3.28 14.58 -13.41
C ALA A 279 3.40 13.18 -14.05
N VAL A 280 4.39 12.93 -14.92
CA VAL A 280 4.57 11.63 -15.57
C VAL A 280 5.00 10.54 -14.57
N SER A 281 5.61 10.92 -13.44
CA SER A 281 5.96 9.99 -12.35
C SER A 281 4.76 9.19 -11.84
N PHE A 282 3.61 9.84 -11.64
CA PHE A 282 2.36 9.18 -11.19
C PHE A 282 1.81 8.21 -12.24
N LYS A 283 1.88 8.59 -13.52
CA LYS A 283 1.46 7.75 -14.66
C LYS A 283 2.31 6.50 -14.78
N LEU A 284 3.63 6.69 -14.78
CA LEU A 284 4.60 5.61 -14.85
C LEU A 284 4.42 4.66 -13.68
N TYR A 285 4.34 5.18 -12.45
CA TYR A 285 4.17 4.33 -11.28
C TYR A 285 2.88 3.51 -11.33
N TRP A 286 1.75 4.14 -11.65
CA TRP A 286 0.48 3.42 -11.75
C TRP A 286 0.56 2.27 -12.76
N ALA A 287 1.08 2.54 -13.95
CA ALA A 287 1.21 1.54 -15.00
C ALA A 287 2.22 0.43 -14.64
N VAL A 288 3.41 0.81 -14.17
CA VAL A 288 4.47 -0.12 -13.75
C VAL A 288 3.98 -1.00 -12.61
N TYR A 289 3.38 -0.44 -11.56
CA TYR A 289 2.90 -1.20 -10.41
C TYR A 289 1.82 -2.21 -10.81
N THR A 290 0.84 -1.75 -11.60
CA THR A 290 -0.28 -2.57 -12.05
C THR A 290 0.20 -3.75 -12.90
N LEU A 291 1.05 -3.47 -13.91
CA LEU A 291 1.59 -4.51 -14.79
C LEU A 291 2.54 -5.45 -14.03
N PHE A 292 3.38 -4.91 -13.15
CA PHE A 292 4.30 -5.69 -12.33
C PHE A 292 3.54 -6.67 -11.42
N LEU A 293 2.52 -6.20 -10.71
CA LEU A 293 1.78 -7.04 -9.78
C LEU A 293 0.97 -8.11 -10.52
N PHE A 294 0.35 -7.75 -11.65
CA PHE A 294 -0.35 -8.70 -12.50
C PHE A 294 0.60 -9.80 -13.01
N ALA A 295 1.75 -9.40 -13.57
CA ALA A 295 2.76 -10.34 -14.05
C ALA A 295 3.29 -11.24 -12.91
N LEU A 296 3.59 -10.66 -11.74
CA LEU A 296 4.07 -11.42 -10.58
C LEU A 296 3.04 -12.45 -10.12
N SER A 297 1.77 -12.06 -10.04
CA SER A 297 0.67 -12.96 -9.66
C SER A 297 0.39 -14.08 -10.68
N SER A 298 0.82 -13.88 -11.93
CA SER A 298 0.70 -14.86 -13.01
C SER A 298 1.84 -15.88 -13.02
N ILE A 299 2.99 -15.54 -12.41
CA ILE A 299 4.19 -16.39 -12.39
C ILE A 299 4.28 -17.16 -11.07
N SER A 300 4.04 -16.48 -9.95
CA SER A 300 4.19 -17.03 -8.60
C SER A 300 2.84 -17.27 -7.96
N ARG A 301 2.72 -18.37 -7.19
CA ARG A 301 1.57 -18.63 -6.33
C ARG A 301 1.47 -17.51 -5.32
N PHE A 302 0.46 -16.68 -5.56
CA PHE A 302 0.10 -15.56 -4.73
C PHE A 302 -1.24 -15.87 -4.06
N GLU A 303 -1.52 -15.21 -2.94
CA GLU A 303 -2.92 -15.05 -2.52
C GLU A 303 -3.72 -14.44 -3.70
N PRO A 304 -5.03 -14.70 -3.79
CA PRO A 304 -5.88 -14.03 -4.78
C PRO A 304 -5.62 -12.52 -4.79
N LEU A 305 -5.60 -11.90 -5.98
CA LEU A 305 -5.42 -10.45 -6.08
C LEU A 305 -6.54 -9.76 -5.32
N SER A 306 -6.15 -9.02 -4.28
CA SER A 306 -7.07 -8.39 -3.33
C SER A 306 -6.77 -6.90 -3.18
N ASN A 307 -7.66 -6.20 -2.46
CA ASN A 307 -7.48 -4.79 -2.13
C ASN A 307 -6.11 -4.51 -1.50
N ARG A 308 -5.71 -5.34 -0.54
CA ARG A 308 -4.40 -5.30 0.14
C ARG A 308 -3.23 -5.16 -0.84
N LEU A 309 -3.26 -5.89 -1.94
CA LEU A 309 -2.13 -5.95 -2.88
C LEU A 309 -2.16 -4.84 -3.92
N LEU A 310 -3.35 -4.48 -4.41
CA LEU A 310 -3.49 -3.51 -5.49
C LEU A 310 -3.63 -2.06 -5.01
N VAL A 311 -3.89 -1.82 -3.71
CA VAL A 311 -4.12 -0.46 -3.18
C VAL A 311 -2.99 0.55 -3.46
N PRO A 312 -1.70 0.19 -3.64
CA PRO A 312 -0.69 1.18 -4.04
C PRO A 312 -0.98 1.84 -5.39
N ALA A 313 -1.73 1.19 -6.28
CA ALA A 313 -2.19 1.77 -7.53
C ALA A 313 -3.43 2.68 -7.37
N PHE A 314 -4.18 2.60 -6.27
CA PHE A 314 -5.47 3.29 -6.10
C PHE A 314 -5.35 4.81 -6.15
N VAL A 315 -4.50 5.42 -5.31
CA VAL A 315 -4.33 6.88 -5.29
C VAL A 315 -3.70 7.44 -6.57
N PRO A 316 -2.65 6.83 -7.14
CA PRO A 316 -2.17 7.19 -8.48
C PRO A 316 -3.29 7.16 -9.52
N LEU A 317 -4.14 6.13 -9.54
CA LEU A 317 -5.29 6.06 -10.45
C LEU A 317 -6.25 7.23 -10.26
N LEU A 318 -6.62 7.57 -9.02
CA LEU A 318 -7.47 8.73 -8.74
C LEU A 318 -6.86 10.04 -9.26
N ILE A 319 -5.54 10.21 -9.10
CA ILE A 319 -4.82 11.37 -9.64
C ILE A 319 -4.85 11.37 -11.18
N LEU A 320 -4.71 10.20 -11.83
CA LEU A 320 -4.79 10.08 -13.29
C LEU A 320 -6.18 10.44 -13.83
N LEU A 321 -7.23 9.94 -13.19
CA LEU A 321 -8.61 10.27 -13.53
C LEU A 321 -8.86 11.78 -13.36
N ALA A 322 -8.38 12.37 -12.25
CA ALA A 322 -8.43 13.81 -12.02
C ALA A 322 -7.67 14.61 -13.09
N MET A 323 -6.48 14.18 -13.51
CA MET A 323 -5.73 14.80 -14.60
C MET A 323 -6.48 14.76 -15.93
N ALA A 324 -7.14 13.63 -16.24
CA ALA A 324 -7.94 13.49 -17.45
C ALA A 324 -9.13 14.47 -17.43
N LEU A 325 -9.85 14.57 -16.31
CA LEU A 325 -10.97 15.48 -16.13
C LEU A 325 -10.56 16.95 -16.29
N VAL A 326 -9.46 17.37 -15.65
CA VAL A 326 -8.95 18.74 -15.76
C VAL A 326 -8.52 19.06 -17.20
N LYS A 327 -7.88 18.11 -17.89
CA LYS A 327 -7.47 18.29 -19.29
C LYS A 327 -8.68 18.43 -20.23
N ILE A 328 -9.74 17.64 -20.03
CA ILE A 328 -10.99 17.75 -20.80
C ILE A 328 -11.61 19.14 -20.59
N TRP A 329 -11.64 19.60 -19.34
CA TRP A 329 -12.16 20.93 -18.99
C TRP A 329 -11.35 22.07 -19.64
N GLU A 330 -10.03 22.03 -19.55
CA GLU A 330 -9.16 23.05 -20.15
C GLU A 330 -9.28 23.08 -21.68
N GLY A 331 -9.35 21.91 -22.32
CA GLY A 331 -9.58 21.81 -23.76
C GLY A 331 -10.94 22.36 -24.20
N ALA A 332 -12.00 22.08 -23.44
CA ALA A 332 -13.32 22.64 -23.66
C ALA A 332 -13.34 24.17 -23.52
N LYS A 333 -12.70 24.70 -22.47
CA LYS A 333 -12.57 26.13 -22.23
C LYS A 333 -11.82 26.84 -23.36
N ALA A 334 -10.73 26.25 -23.86
CA ALA A 334 -9.95 26.79 -24.97
C ALA A 334 -10.75 26.89 -26.27
N LYS A 335 -11.69 25.95 -26.50
CA LYS A 335 -12.61 25.96 -27.65
C LYS A 335 -13.86 26.83 -27.45
N GLY A 336 -13.95 27.57 -26.35
CA GLY A 336 -15.08 28.46 -26.06
C GLY A 336 -16.33 27.77 -25.48
N TYR A 337 -16.28 26.47 -25.20
CA TYR A 337 -17.41 25.71 -24.65
C TYR A 337 -17.59 25.93 -23.14
N LYS A 338 -17.84 27.17 -22.73
CA LYS A 338 -18.02 27.53 -21.30
C LYS A 338 -19.24 26.84 -20.67
N TRP A 339 -20.24 26.46 -21.47
CA TRP A 339 -21.43 25.71 -21.05
C TRP A 339 -21.11 24.29 -20.55
N LEU A 340 -19.95 23.72 -20.90
CA LEU A 340 -19.52 22.41 -20.38
C LEU A 340 -19.09 22.48 -18.90
N LYS A 341 -18.83 23.67 -18.35
CA LYS A 341 -18.44 23.82 -16.94
C LYS A 341 -19.49 23.28 -15.96
N PRO A 342 -20.74 23.77 -15.98
CA PRO A 342 -21.77 23.27 -15.07
C PRO A 342 -22.00 21.77 -15.26
N LEU A 343 -21.91 21.25 -16.49
CA LEU A 343 -22.07 19.82 -16.76
C LEU A 343 -20.95 18.96 -16.18
N LEU A 344 -19.69 19.39 -16.32
CA LEU A 344 -18.57 18.67 -15.71
C LEU A 344 -18.60 18.76 -14.19
N VAL A 345 -18.99 19.91 -13.62
CA VAL A 345 -19.16 20.06 -12.17
C VAL A 345 -20.31 19.19 -11.66
N LEU A 346 -21.45 19.18 -12.37
CA LEU A 346 -22.59 18.33 -12.04
C LEU A 346 -22.23 16.85 -12.15
N GLY A 347 -21.62 16.44 -13.27
CA GLY A 347 -21.17 15.06 -13.49
C GLY A 347 -20.15 14.62 -12.45
N MET A 348 -19.21 15.49 -12.07
CA MET A 348 -18.27 15.23 -10.98
C MET A 348 -18.97 15.13 -9.62
N GLY A 349 -19.96 16.00 -9.36
CA GLY A 349 -20.79 15.94 -8.15
C GLY A 349 -21.55 14.61 -8.06
N VAL A 350 -22.23 14.21 -9.13
CA VAL A 350 -22.94 12.92 -9.23
C VAL A 350 -21.97 11.75 -9.07
N TRP A 351 -20.78 11.82 -9.67
CA TRP A 351 -19.77 10.77 -9.55
C TRP A 351 -19.25 10.65 -8.13
N VAL A 352 -18.91 11.76 -7.46
CA VAL A 352 -18.48 11.78 -6.06
C VAL A 352 -19.59 11.26 -5.13
N LEU A 353 -20.85 11.63 -5.38
CA LEU A 353 -21.99 11.14 -4.61
C LEU A 353 -22.18 9.63 -4.79
N ARG A 354 -22.19 9.12 -6.03
CA ARG A 354 -22.27 7.67 -6.29
C ARG A 354 -21.12 6.91 -5.65
N LEU A 355 -19.91 7.43 -5.77
CA LEU A 355 -18.73 6.85 -5.15
C LEU A 355 -18.82 6.88 -3.62
N GLY A 356 -19.34 7.96 -3.05
CA GLY A 356 -19.61 8.09 -1.62
C GLY A 356 -20.66 7.09 -1.12
N VAL A 357 -21.74 6.88 -1.88
CA VAL A 357 -22.76 5.86 -1.56
C VAL A 357 -22.17 4.45 -1.64
N HIS A 358 -21.41 4.15 -2.69
CA HIS A 358 -20.72 2.86 -2.84
C HIS A 358 -19.75 2.60 -1.68
N GLN A 359 -18.90 3.58 -1.36
CA GLN A 359 -18.01 3.49 -0.23
C GLN A 359 -18.77 3.34 1.08
N TYR A 360 -19.86 4.09 1.30
CA TYR A 360 -20.68 3.96 2.50
C TYR A 360 -21.28 2.55 2.63
N GLN A 361 -21.82 1.98 1.56
CA GLN A 361 -22.35 0.61 1.57
C GLN A 361 -21.27 -0.40 1.95
N THR A 362 -20.10 -0.34 1.30
CA THR A 362 -18.96 -1.21 1.64
C THR A 362 -18.49 -0.99 3.08
N GLN A 363 -18.32 0.27 3.50
CA GLN A 363 -17.89 0.63 4.85
C GLN A 363 -18.86 0.13 5.91
N SER A 364 -20.17 0.29 5.68
CA SER A 364 -21.21 -0.08 6.65
C SER A 364 -21.19 -1.58 6.94
N ALA A 365 -21.07 -2.41 5.89
CA ALA A 365 -20.98 -3.85 6.04
C ALA A 365 -19.69 -4.28 6.77
N VAL A 366 -18.56 -3.64 6.48
CA VAL A 366 -17.29 -3.95 7.16
C VAL A 366 -17.31 -3.47 8.61
N LEU A 367 -17.78 -2.26 8.87
CA LEU A 367 -17.88 -1.69 10.22
C LEU A 367 -18.81 -2.49 11.12
N GLU A 368 -19.94 -3.00 10.59
CA GLU A 368 -20.83 -3.87 11.34
C GLU A 368 -20.11 -5.14 11.81
N GLY A 369 -19.35 -5.80 10.91
CA GLY A 369 -18.51 -6.94 11.27
C GLY A 369 -17.43 -6.59 12.30
N VAL A 370 -16.74 -5.46 12.10
CA VAL A 370 -15.67 -5.00 12.99
C VAL A 370 -16.17 -4.61 14.37
N TRP A 371 -17.35 -4.01 14.48
CA TRP A 371 -17.97 -3.69 15.77
C TRP A 371 -18.49 -4.93 16.49
N TYR A 372 -18.92 -5.95 15.75
CA TYR A 372 -19.43 -7.18 16.33
C TYR A 372 -18.31 -8.13 16.79
N ALA A 373 -17.25 -8.29 16.00
CA ALA A 373 -16.22 -9.31 16.21
C ALA A 373 -14.79 -8.76 16.33
N GLY A 374 -14.56 -7.49 16.03
CA GLY A 374 -13.22 -6.90 15.88
C GLY A 374 -12.68 -6.95 14.46
N ILE A 375 -11.52 -6.31 14.25
CA ILE A 375 -10.84 -6.32 12.95
C ILE A 375 -10.37 -7.75 12.62
N PRO A 376 -10.64 -8.25 11.40
CA PRO A 376 -10.29 -9.61 10.98
C PRO A 376 -8.87 -10.06 11.33
N GLY A 377 -8.75 -11.29 11.83
CA GLY A 377 -7.49 -11.92 12.21
C GLY A 377 -7.40 -12.23 13.70
N TYR A 378 -6.18 -12.35 14.21
CA TYR A 378 -5.88 -12.81 15.58
C TYR A 378 -6.28 -11.84 16.70
N THR A 379 -6.90 -10.72 16.35
CA THR A 379 -7.47 -9.77 17.31
C THR A 379 -8.97 -9.86 17.44
N GLU A 380 -9.64 -10.68 16.64
CA GLU A 380 -11.07 -10.90 16.75
C GLU A 380 -11.44 -11.58 18.07
N ASP A 381 -12.66 -11.33 18.53
CA ASP A 381 -13.21 -11.89 19.75
C ASP A 381 -13.28 -13.42 19.71
N MET A 382 -13.52 -13.98 18.52
CA MET A 382 -13.51 -15.43 18.32
C MET A 382 -12.16 -16.08 18.64
N TRP A 383 -11.05 -15.35 18.49
CA TRP A 383 -9.72 -15.83 18.86
C TRP A 383 -9.41 -15.51 20.32
N ARG A 384 -9.56 -14.25 20.72
CA ARG A 384 -9.26 -13.75 22.09
C ARG A 384 -10.10 -14.44 23.17
N GLY A 385 -11.37 -14.70 22.87
CA GLY A 385 -12.31 -15.38 23.74
C GLY A 385 -12.31 -16.90 23.60
N SER A 386 -11.50 -17.49 22.71
CA SER A 386 -11.54 -18.93 22.49
C SER A 386 -11.06 -19.71 23.70
N ALA A 387 -11.80 -20.79 24.03
CA ALA A 387 -11.38 -21.72 25.07
C ALA A 387 -9.99 -22.32 24.80
N LEU A 388 -9.62 -22.47 23.52
CA LEU A 388 -8.31 -22.96 23.13
C LEU A 388 -7.19 -21.98 23.51
N TRP A 389 -7.31 -20.69 23.20
CA TRP A 389 -6.29 -19.70 23.59
C TRP A 389 -6.22 -19.51 25.10
N GLN A 390 -7.37 -19.52 25.78
CA GLN A 390 -7.40 -19.51 27.25
C GLN A 390 -6.70 -20.75 27.83
N PHE A 391 -6.91 -21.91 27.24
CA PHE A 391 -6.21 -23.15 27.61
C PHE A 391 -4.70 -23.04 27.35
N LEU A 392 -4.28 -22.57 26.18
CA LEU A 392 -2.86 -22.43 25.82
C LEU A 392 -2.12 -21.42 26.71
N GLY A 393 -2.75 -20.29 27.04
CA GLY A 393 -2.19 -19.29 27.93
C GLY A 393 -2.06 -19.76 29.38
N SER A 394 -3.00 -20.60 29.85
CA SER A 394 -2.96 -21.18 31.21
C SER A 394 -2.12 -22.45 31.32
N HIS A 395 -1.92 -23.18 30.22
CA HIS A 395 -1.19 -24.44 30.15
C HIS A 395 -0.10 -24.38 29.07
N PRO A 396 0.95 -23.54 29.25
CA PRO A 396 2.04 -23.46 28.29
C PRO A 396 2.66 -24.85 28.11
N LEU A 397 2.63 -25.35 26.88
CA LEU A 397 3.13 -26.69 26.59
C LEU A 397 4.63 -26.75 26.90
N LYS A 398 5.03 -27.76 27.69
CA LYS A 398 6.44 -28.01 28.00
C LYS A 398 7.21 -28.21 26.69
N LYS A 399 8.42 -27.64 26.59
CA LYS A 399 9.30 -27.68 25.40
C LYS A 399 9.58 -29.08 24.82
N GLU A 400 9.26 -30.13 25.56
CA GLU A 400 9.53 -31.53 25.23
C GLU A 400 8.42 -32.19 24.39
N LYS A 401 7.28 -31.52 24.14
CA LYS A 401 6.18 -32.09 23.35
C LYS A 401 6.09 -31.44 21.96
N THR A 402 6.15 -32.26 20.92
CA THR A 402 5.89 -31.83 19.53
C THR A 402 4.39 -31.53 19.37
N VAL A 403 4.09 -30.33 18.88
CA VAL A 403 2.71 -29.88 18.60
C VAL A 403 2.49 -29.86 17.10
N TYR A 404 1.45 -30.55 16.65
CA TYR A 404 1.00 -30.50 15.26
C TYR A 404 -0.17 -29.52 15.17
N THR A 405 0.00 -28.46 14.38
CA THR A 405 -1.04 -27.46 14.13
C THR A 405 -1.02 -27.05 12.67
N ASN A 406 -2.19 -26.77 12.12
CA ASN A 406 -2.36 -26.17 10.81
C ASN A 406 -2.22 -24.62 10.84
N SER A 407 -2.20 -24.00 12.02
CA SER A 407 -1.92 -22.58 12.21
C SER A 407 -0.96 -22.38 13.38
N HIS A 408 0.31 -22.26 13.04
CA HIS A 408 1.42 -22.12 13.99
C HIS A 408 1.53 -20.68 14.52
N GLU A 409 1.07 -19.72 13.72
CA GLU A 409 0.91 -18.32 14.07
C GLU A 409 -0.15 -18.13 15.17
N ALA A 410 -1.30 -18.80 15.03
CA ALA A 410 -2.37 -18.77 16.03
C ALA A 410 -1.93 -19.37 17.36
N TYR A 411 -1.16 -20.46 17.32
CA TYR A 411 -0.58 -21.07 18.50
C TYR A 411 0.38 -20.10 19.20
N TYR A 412 1.32 -19.50 18.46
CA TYR A 412 2.26 -18.52 19.03
C TYR A 412 1.54 -17.35 19.68
N MET A 413 0.52 -16.79 19.01
CA MET A 413 -0.28 -15.69 19.56
C MET A 413 -1.04 -16.08 20.82
N GLY A 414 -1.60 -17.29 20.90
CA GLY A 414 -2.30 -17.77 22.09
C GLY A 414 -1.39 -18.13 23.27
N THR A 415 -0.08 -18.27 23.06
CA THR A 415 0.93 -18.56 24.10
C THR A 415 1.74 -17.35 24.54
N ARG A 416 1.57 -16.22 23.87
CA ARG A 416 2.20 -14.94 24.17
C ARG A 416 1.40 -14.20 25.22
#